data_AF-A0A9D9G9M9-F1
#
_entry.id   AF-A0A9D9G9M9-F1
#
_cell.length_a   1.000
_cell.length_b   1.000
_cell.length_c   1.000
_cell.angle_alpha   90.00
_cell.angle_beta   90.00
_cell.angle_gamma   90.00
#
_symmetry.space_group_name_H-M   'P 1'
#
loop_
_entity.id
_entity.type
_entity.pdbx_description
1 polymer ?
#
loop_
_entity_poly.entity_id
_entity_poly.type
_entity_poly.pdbx_seq_one_letter_code
_entity_poly.pdbx_strand_id
1 'polypeptide(L)'
;MYKISLLGLYQYNNKLFDKLELPPISNPTDKPITITYPDKDVLIALILEKSADFPALYPDPDFMAFMVGVWSKNTAYMMKKLWESQLLLYNPIHNYDRNGVITRNSNASSGGNVTGAQTAFNSDTFKDTGRSVSSDTASGFEKVEENVSGNIGVLSTQKMLVEERDIAFFKWYDVVSDDFINKFCVQIY
;
A
#
# COMPACT_ATOMS: atom_id res chain seq x y z
N MET A 1 1.44 10.46 50.37
CA MET A 1 0.62 9.80 49.34
C MET A 1 1.56 8.93 48.52
N TYR A 2 1.51 7.61 48.67
CA TYR A 2 2.40 6.71 47.91
C TYR A 2 1.98 6.75 46.44
N LYS A 3 2.91 7.10 45.55
CA LYS A 3 2.69 7.05 44.10
C LYS A 3 3.13 5.66 43.63
N ILE A 4 2.19 4.89 43.08
CA ILE A 4 2.46 3.57 42.51
C ILE A 4 2.98 3.74 41.08
N SER A 5 3.99 2.97 40.68
CA SER A 5 4.42 2.93 39.28
C SER A 5 3.35 2.28 38.41
N LEU A 6 3.35 2.58 37.10
CA LEU A 6 2.39 1.97 36.19
C LEU A 6 2.54 0.44 36.16
N LEU A 7 3.77 -0.05 36.21
CA LEU A 7 4.06 -1.49 36.33
C LEU A 7 3.47 -2.07 37.63
N GLY A 8 3.63 -1.38 38.76
CA GLY A 8 3.03 -1.79 40.03
C GLY A 8 1.50 -1.81 39.99
N LEU A 9 0.89 -0.84 39.30
CA LEU A 9 -0.56 -0.78 39.11
C LEU A 9 -1.07 -1.94 38.25
N TYR A 10 -0.32 -2.32 37.21
CA TYR A 10 -0.63 -3.45 36.35
C TYR A 10 -0.49 -4.80 37.07
N GLN A 11 0.54 -4.96 37.91
CA GLN A 11 0.69 -6.16 38.76
C GLN A 11 -0.47 -6.31 39.74
N TYR A 12 -1.02 -5.19 40.23
CA TYR A 12 -2.19 -5.18 41.11
C TYR A 12 -3.49 -5.48 40.35
N ASN A 13 -3.67 -4.93 39.14
CA ASN A 13 -4.83 -5.19 38.29
C ASN A 13 -4.41 -5.56 36.86
N ASN A 14 -4.49 -6.85 36.55
CA ASN A 14 -4.15 -7.39 35.24
C ASN A 14 -5.09 -6.96 34.10
N LYS A 15 -6.24 -6.34 34.43
CA LYS A 15 -7.25 -5.85 33.46
C LYS A 15 -7.01 -4.43 32.99
N LEU A 16 -5.89 -3.81 33.37
CA LEU A 16 -5.59 -2.41 33.04
C LEU A 16 -5.68 -2.10 31.53
N PHE A 17 -5.29 -3.07 30.70
CA PHE A 17 -5.27 -2.94 29.24
C PHE A 17 -6.41 -3.67 28.52
N ASP A 18 -7.44 -4.16 29.25
CA ASP A 18 -8.57 -4.88 28.63
C ASP A 18 -9.29 -4.00 27.61
N LYS A 19 -9.44 -2.71 27.92
CA LYS A 19 -10.11 -1.71 27.07
C LYS A 19 -9.20 -1.11 26.00
N LEU A 20 -7.93 -1.51 25.92
CA LEU A 20 -7.01 -1.08 24.87
C LEU A 20 -7.42 -1.74 23.54
N GLU A 21 -7.78 -0.91 22.57
CA GLU A 21 -8.25 -1.30 21.23
C GLU A 21 -7.27 -0.79 20.17
N LEU A 22 -6.61 -1.72 19.47
CA LEU A 22 -5.73 -1.37 18.37
C LEU A 22 -6.54 -1.25 17.06
N PRO A 23 -6.22 -0.27 16.20
CA PRO A 23 -6.95 -0.11 14.96
C PRO A 23 -6.75 -1.33 14.04
N PRO A 24 -7.79 -1.76 13.31
CA PRO A 24 -7.64 -2.79 12.29
C PRO A 24 -6.78 -2.27 11.14
N ILE A 25 -5.85 -3.09 10.69
CA ILE A 25 -5.00 -2.79 9.53
C ILE A 25 -5.45 -3.66 8.36
N SER A 26 -5.77 -3.02 7.25
CA SER A 26 -5.89 -3.69 5.95
C SER A 26 -4.56 -3.59 5.22
N ASN A 27 -3.96 -4.71 4.83
CA ASN A 27 -2.86 -4.70 3.87
C ASN A 27 -3.30 -4.06 2.54
N PRO A 28 -2.37 -3.47 1.76
CA PRO A 28 -2.69 -2.85 0.48
C PRO A 28 -3.26 -3.84 -0.55
N THR A 29 -3.96 -3.26 -1.52
CA THR A 29 -5.04 -3.75 -2.39
C THR A 29 -4.75 -4.96 -3.31
N ASP A 30 -3.52 -5.48 -3.38
CA ASP A 30 -3.14 -6.47 -4.40
C ASP A 30 -3.15 -7.95 -3.93
N LYS A 31 -3.46 -8.20 -2.67
CA LYS A 31 -3.67 -9.55 -2.10
C LYS A 31 -5.06 -9.63 -1.46
N PRO A 32 -5.66 -10.83 -1.28
CA PRO A 32 -6.91 -10.94 -0.54
C PRO A 32 -6.78 -10.21 0.80
N ILE A 33 -7.77 -9.35 1.12
CA ILE A 33 -7.77 -8.48 2.30
C ILE A 33 -7.48 -9.32 3.54
N THR A 34 -6.23 -9.28 3.99
CA THR A 34 -5.81 -9.93 5.23
C THR A 34 -5.76 -8.84 6.26
N ILE A 35 -6.75 -8.84 7.16
CA ILE A 35 -6.76 -7.91 8.29
C ILE A 35 -5.68 -8.40 9.25
N THR A 36 -4.64 -7.60 9.41
CA THR A 36 -3.58 -7.84 10.39
C THR A 36 -3.80 -6.85 11.53
N TYR A 37 -3.50 -7.27 12.76
CA TYR A 37 -3.50 -6.37 13.91
C TYR A 37 -2.06 -6.23 14.39
N PRO A 38 -1.63 -5.04 14.85
CA PRO A 38 -0.37 -4.95 15.57
C PRO A 38 -0.47 -5.86 16.79
N ASP A 39 0.62 -6.55 17.12
CA ASP A 39 0.65 -7.39 18.31
C ASP A 39 0.45 -6.53 19.57
N LYS A 40 -0.69 -6.76 20.26
CA LYS A 40 -1.08 -6.03 21.46
C LYS A 40 -0.15 -6.34 22.63
N ASP A 41 0.36 -7.57 22.71
CA ASP A 41 1.19 -8.01 23.83
C ASP A 41 2.57 -7.35 23.75
N VAL A 42 3.12 -7.19 22.54
CA VAL A 42 4.36 -6.44 22.30
C VAL A 42 4.23 -4.98 22.75
N LEU A 43 3.11 -4.33 22.41
CA LEU A 43 2.88 -2.94 22.81
C LEU A 43 2.75 -2.81 24.34
N ILE A 44 2.00 -3.72 24.98
CA ILE A 44 1.85 -3.73 26.43
C ILE A 44 3.21 -3.94 27.11
N ALA A 45 4.01 -4.90 26.64
CA ALA A 45 5.33 -5.17 27.17
C ALA A 45 6.24 -3.93 27.09
N LEU A 46 6.24 -3.23 25.95
CA LEU A 46 7.04 -2.02 25.76
C LEU A 46 6.58 -0.85 26.64
N ILE A 47 5.26 -0.66 26.78
CA ILE A 47 4.70 0.33 27.70
C ILE A 47 5.14 0.03 29.14
N LEU A 48 5.04 -1.23 29.57
CA LEU A 48 5.41 -1.66 30.93
C LEU A 48 6.91 -1.53 31.18
N GLU A 49 7.75 -1.88 30.19
CA GLU A 49 9.21 -1.72 30.27
C GLU A 49 9.58 -0.26 30.47
N LYS A 50 9.09 0.64 29.60
CA LYS A 50 9.43 2.06 29.64
C LYS A 50 8.80 2.81 30.81
N SER A 51 7.68 2.31 31.35
CA SER A 51 6.95 2.93 32.47
C SER A 51 7.31 2.35 33.84
N ALA A 52 8.26 1.42 33.93
CA ALA A 52 8.60 0.71 35.16
C ALA A 52 8.91 1.64 36.34
N ASP A 53 9.65 2.72 36.07
CA ASP A 53 10.08 3.68 37.09
C ASP A 53 9.14 4.88 37.24
N PHE A 54 8.18 5.07 36.32
CA PHE A 54 7.32 6.25 36.32
C PHE A 54 6.02 6.02 37.11
N PRO A 55 5.64 6.95 38.00
CA PRO A 55 4.37 6.89 38.70
C PRO A 55 3.20 7.10 37.73
N ALA A 56 2.17 6.28 37.89
CA ALA A 56 0.94 6.42 37.11
C ALA A 56 0.22 7.73 37.45
N LEU A 57 -0.31 8.39 36.43
CA LEU A 57 -1.10 9.64 36.57
C LEU A 57 -2.39 9.39 37.37
N TYR A 58 -3.04 8.25 37.12
CA TYR A 58 -4.26 7.84 37.79
C TYR A 58 -3.95 6.63 38.70
N PRO A 59 -3.96 6.81 40.03
CA PRO A 59 -3.71 5.71 40.97
C PRO A 59 -4.84 4.68 41.02
N ASP A 60 -6.05 5.07 40.61
CA ASP A 60 -7.20 4.17 40.56
C ASP A 60 -7.16 3.29 39.29
N PRO A 61 -7.08 1.96 39.42
CA PRO A 61 -6.88 1.07 38.27
C PRO A 61 -8.09 1.02 37.33
N ASP A 62 -9.31 1.14 37.85
CA ASP A 62 -10.52 1.08 37.03
C ASP A 62 -10.69 2.34 36.17
N PHE A 63 -10.44 3.51 36.76
CA PHE A 63 -10.41 4.77 36.04
C PHE A 63 -9.26 4.83 35.05
N MET A 64 -8.07 4.34 35.43
CA MET A 64 -6.93 4.23 34.52
C MET A 64 -7.29 3.36 33.30
N ALA A 65 -7.85 2.16 33.51
CA ALA A 65 -8.28 1.29 32.42
C ALA A 65 -9.34 1.93 31.51
N PHE A 66 -10.28 2.69 32.09
CA PHE A 66 -11.24 3.48 31.30
C PHE A 66 -10.53 4.53 30.43
N MET A 67 -9.61 5.30 31.01
CA MET A 67 -8.87 6.34 30.30
C MET A 67 -7.96 5.76 29.21
N VAL A 68 -7.34 4.59 29.44
CA VAL A 68 -6.60 3.84 28.41
C VAL A 68 -7.50 3.54 27.22
N GLY A 69 -8.74 3.07 27.45
CA GLY A 69 -9.69 2.82 26.35
C GLY A 69 -10.10 4.08 25.59
N VAL A 70 -10.30 5.21 26.30
CA VAL A 70 -10.59 6.50 25.66
C VAL A 70 -9.41 6.98 24.80
N TRP A 71 -8.19 6.89 25.34
CA TRP A 71 -6.97 7.25 24.61
C TRP A 71 -6.78 6.39 23.36
N SER A 72 -7.00 5.08 23.46
CA SER A 72 -6.89 4.13 22.34
C SER A 72 -7.79 4.55 21.18
N LYS A 73 -9.04 4.94 21.49
CA LYS A 73 -10.01 5.39 20.48
C LYS A 73 -9.62 6.74 19.87
N ASN A 74 -9.14 7.66 20.70
CA ASN A 74 -8.73 8.99 20.25
C ASN A 74 -7.49 8.94 19.34
N THR A 75 -6.58 7.99 19.57
CA THR A 75 -5.32 7.83 18.82
C THR A 75 -5.41 6.82 17.68
N ALA A 76 -6.51 6.07 17.58
CA ALA A 76 -6.70 5.03 16.58
C ALA A 76 -6.45 5.49 15.14
N TYR A 77 -6.88 6.71 14.77
CA TYR A 77 -6.63 7.26 13.43
C TYR A 77 -5.14 7.47 13.15
N MET A 78 -4.42 8.06 14.10
CA MET A 78 -2.97 8.29 14.02
C MET A 78 -2.22 6.97 13.93
N MET A 79 -2.49 6.05 14.86
CA MET A 79 -1.90 4.71 14.91
C MET A 79 -2.09 3.97 13.58
N LYS A 80 -3.31 4.00 13.04
CA LYS A 80 -3.64 3.39 11.75
C LYS A 80 -2.82 3.99 10.62
N LYS A 81 -2.77 5.32 10.53
CA LYS A 81 -2.03 6.01 9.45
C LYS A 81 -0.52 5.75 9.50
N LEU A 82 0.07 5.78 10.68
CA LEU A 82 1.50 5.49 10.87
C LEU A 82 1.85 4.04 10.51
N TRP A 83 0.97 3.10 10.82
CA TRP A 83 1.18 1.71 10.44
C TRP A 83 1.01 1.49 8.93
N GLU A 84 -0.06 2.07 8.34
CA GLU A 84 -0.30 2.02 6.89
C GLU A 84 0.89 2.57 6.10
N SER A 85 1.56 3.63 6.58
CA SER A 85 2.75 4.16 5.92
C SER A 85 3.95 3.19 5.93
N GLN A 86 4.05 2.28 6.91
CA GLN A 86 5.11 1.26 6.93
C GLN A 86 4.82 0.10 5.96
N LEU A 87 3.55 -0.14 5.64
CA LEU A 87 3.13 -1.23 4.75
C LEU A 87 3.09 -0.83 3.28
N LEU A 88 3.25 0.45 2.97
CA LEU A 88 3.22 0.93 1.59
C LEU A 88 4.33 0.22 0.80
N LEU A 89 3.93 -0.64 -0.13
CA LEU A 89 4.85 -1.39 -0.97
C LEU A 89 5.42 -0.44 -2.03
N TYR A 90 6.44 0.32 -1.64
CA TYR A 90 7.16 1.26 -2.49
C TYR A 90 8.44 0.60 -2.97
N ASN A 91 8.79 0.74 -4.26
CA ASN A 91 10.14 0.42 -4.72
C ASN A 91 10.99 1.68 -4.57
N PRO A 92 11.90 1.73 -3.57
CA PRO A 92 12.56 2.96 -3.18
C PRO A 92 13.45 3.54 -4.26
N ILE A 93 13.79 2.80 -5.31
CA ILE A 93 14.70 3.26 -6.36
C ILE A 93 13.95 3.77 -7.60
N HIS A 94 12.64 3.53 -7.67
CA HIS A 94 11.80 3.89 -8.80
C HIS A 94 10.66 4.81 -8.34
N ASN A 95 10.93 6.12 -8.30
CA ASN A 95 9.96 7.18 -7.94
C ASN A 95 9.09 7.65 -9.13
N TYR A 96 9.15 6.94 -10.25
CA TYR A 96 8.34 7.20 -11.43
C TYR A 96 7.94 5.86 -12.02
N ASP A 97 6.64 5.65 -12.15
CA ASP A 97 6.07 4.58 -12.96
C ASP A 97 5.00 5.19 -13.86
N ARG A 98 5.14 4.95 -15.16
CA ARG A 98 4.15 5.34 -16.16
C ARG A 98 3.74 4.11 -16.94
N ASN A 99 2.50 3.69 -16.71
CA ASN A 99 1.81 2.70 -17.52
C ASN A 99 1.20 3.42 -18.73
N GLY A 100 1.68 3.08 -19.93
CA GLY A 100 1.14 3.57 -21.20
C GLY A 100 0.48 2.45 -21.97
N VAL A 101 -0.77 2.66 -22.40
CA VAL A 101 -1.41 1.80 -23.40
C VAL A 101 -1.37 2.53 -24.73
N ILE A 102 -0.55 2.04 -25.66
CA ILE A 102 -0.53 2.54 -27.03
C ILE A 102 -1.41 1.62 -27.86
N THR A 103 -2.50 2.16 -28.41
CA THR A 103 -3.30 1.45 -29.42
C THR A 103 -2.85 1.93 -30.79
N ARG A 104 -2.23 1.06 -31.58
CA ARG A 104 -1.87 1.32 -32.98
C ARG A 104 -2.99 0.79 -33.87
N ASN A 105 -3.57 1.69 -34.66
CA ASN A 105 -4.48 1.33 -35.74
C ASN A 105 -3.69 1.37 -37.05
N SER A 106 -3.37 0.20 -37.59
CA SER A 106 -2.70 0.08 -38.88
C SER A 106 -3.73 -0.28 -39.95
N ASN A 107 -4.09 0.70 -40.78
CA ASN A 107 -4.81 0.45 -42.03
C ASN A 107 -3.78 0.27 -43.15
N ALA A 108 -3.47 -0.98 -43.48
CA ALA A 108 -2.64 -1.29 -44.64
C ALA A 108 -3.56 -1.64 -45.82
N SER A 109 -3.84 -0.65 -46.67
CA SER A 109 -4.48 -0.90 -47.96
C SER A 109 -3.40 -1.19 -49.01
N SER A 110 -3.05 -2.45 -49.26
CA SER A 110 -2.26 -2.79 -50.44
C SER A 110 -3.18 -2.93 -51.64
N GLY A 111 -3.41 -1.83 -52.36
CA GLY A 111 -4.18 -1.82 -53.60
C GLY A 111 -3.37 -2.42 -54.76
N GLY A 112 -3.20 -3.73 -54.78
CA GLY A 112 -2.62 -4.45 -55.91
C GLY A 112 -3.68 -4.82 -56.94
N ASN A 113 -3.77 -4.09 -58.06
CA ASN A 113 -4.59 -4.52 -59.19
C ASN A 113 -3.87 -5.65 -59.94
N VAL A 114 -4.21 -6.91 -59.65
CA VAL A 114 -3.78 -8.05 -60.47
C VAL A 114 -4.78 -8.27 -61.60
N THR A 115 -4.49 -7.72 -62.79
CA THR A 115 -5.28 -8.00 -63.99
C THR A 115 -4.79 -9.27 -64.66
N GLY A 116 -5.31 -10.42 -64.23
CA GLY A 116 -5.13 -11.69 -64.93
C GLY A 116 -6.27 -11.93 -65.91
N ALA A 117 -6.06 -11.61 -67.19
CA ALA A 117 -6.99 -12.04 -68.25
C ALA A 117 -6.69 -13.50 -68.61
N GLN A 118 -7.44 -14.45 -68.04
CA GLN A 118 -7.45 -15.83 -68.53
C GLN A 118 -8.47 -15.93 -69.66
N THR A 119 -8.00 -16.12 -70.89
CA THR A 119 -8.85 -16.50 -72.03
C THR A 119 -8.74 -18.01 -72.26
N ALA A 120 -9.83 -18.74 -72.03
CA ALA A 120 -9.91 -20.16 -72.36
C ALA A 120 -10.38 -20.31 -73.82
N PHE A 121 -9.47 -20.58 -74.74
CA PHE A 121 -9.75 -20.77 -76.17
C PHE A 121 -10.26 -22.19 -76.51
N ASN A 122 -11.24 -22.71 -75.78
CA ASN A 122 -11.84 -24.00 -76.17
C ASN A 122 -13.27 -24.24 -75.65
N SER A 123 -14.26 -23.55 -76.20
CA SER A 123 -15.63 -24.10 -76.38
C SER A 123 -16.48 -23.17 -77.25
N ASP A 124 -17.30 -23.74 -78.14
CA ASP A 124 -18.19 -23.11 -79.14
C ASP A 124 -19.34 -22.22 -78.58
N THR A 125 -19.25 -21.78 -77.33
CA THR A 125 -20.19 -20.83 -76.74
C THR A 125 -19.43 -19.87 -75.83
N PHE A 126 -19.57 -18.56 -76.11
CA PHE A 126 -18.94 -17.49 -75.34
C PHE A 126 -19.42 -17.57 -73.88
N LYS A 127 -18.51 -17.92 -72.95
CA LYS A 127 -18.76 -17.81 -71.51
C LYS A 127 -18.10 -16.54 -71.00
N ASP A 128 -18.92 -15.54 -70.70
CA ASP A 128 -18.50 -14.35 -69.98
C ASP A 128 -18.12 -14.73 -68.55
N THR A 129 -16.83 -14.92 -68.29
CA THR A 129 -16.31 -15.04 -66.93
C THR A 129 -16.21 -13.64 -66.34
N GLY A 130 -17.24 -13.28 -65.55
CA GLY A 130 -17.32 -12.00 -64.86
C GLY A 130 -16.04 -11.67 -64.10
N ARG A 131 -15.57 -10.43 -64.28
CA ARG A 131 -14.38 -9.86 -63.63
C ARG A 131 -14.63 -9.73 -62.12
N SER A 132 -14.12 -10.67 -61.32
CA SER A 132 -14.13 -10.52 -59.87
C SER A 132 -12.94 -9.66 -59.43
N VAL A 133 -13.23 -8.46 -58.93
CA VAL A 133 -12.25 -7.57 -58.29
C VAL A 133 -12.30 -7.86 -56.79
N SER A 134 -11.30 -8.58 -56.28
CA SER A 134 -11.16 -8.83 -54.84
C SER A 134 -10.27 -7.75 -54.22
N SER A 135 -10.85 -6.91 -53.37
CA SER A 135 -10.12 -5.96 -52.53
C SER A 135 -10.08 -6.49 -51.10
N ASP A 136 -8.99 -7.13 -50.71
CA ASP A 136 -8.80 -7.56 -49.32
C ASP A 136 -8.35 -6.36 -48.48
N THR A 137 -9.23 -5.92 -47.58
CA THR A 137 -8.90 -4.92 -46.56
C THR A 137 -8.59 -5.66 -45.26
N ALA A 138 -7.31 -5.71 -44.88
CA ALA A 138 -6.89 -6.20 -43.57
C ALA A 138 -6.77 -5.02 -42.60
N SER A 139 -7.66 -4.96 -41.61
CA SER A 139 -7.54 -4.06 -40.46
C SER A 139 -7.00 -4.84 -39.27
N GLY A 140 -5.85 -4.42 -38.74
CA GLY A 140 -5.24 -4.99 -37.55
C GLY A 140 -5.23 -3.97 -36.41
N PHE A 141 -5.72 -4.37 -35.24
CA PHE A 141 -5.57 -3.59 -34.00
C PHE A 141 -4.41 -4.16 -33.19
N GLU A 142 -3.34 -3.39 -33.01
CA GLU A 142 -2.21 -3.77 -32.16
C GLU A 142 -2.27 -2.95 -30.87
N LYS A 143 -2.43 -3.63 -29.72
CA LYS A 143 -2.29 -3.02 -28.40
C LYS A 143 -0.89 -3.33 -27.87
N VAL A 144 -0.10 -2.29 -27.60
CA VAL A 144 1.22 -2.39 -26.98
C VAL A 144 1.15 -1.76 -25.59
N GLU A 145 1.50 -2.53 -24.57
CA GLU A 145 1.63 -2.08 -23.19
C GLU A 145 3.11 -1.73 -22.94
N GLU A 146 3.37 -0.48 -22.56
CA GLU A 146 4.71 0.01 -22.18
C GLU A 146 4.72 0.36 -20.68
N ASN A 147 5.68 -0.19 -19.95
CA ASN A 147 5.97 0.19 -18.57
C ASN A 147 7.31 0.92 -18.56
N VAL A 148 7.29 2.22 -18.24
CA VAL A 148 8.51 3.02 -18.08
C VAL A 148 8.62 3.38 -16.60
N SER A 149 9.59 2.76 -15.92
CA SER A 149 9.93 3.09 -14.53
C SER A 149 11.29 3.77 -14.45
N GLY A 150 11.45 4.70 -13.50
CA GLY A 150 12.69 5.44 -13.35
C GLY A 150 12.67 6.44 -12.19
N ASN A 151 13.69 7.29 -12.16
CA ASN A 151 13.82 8.40 -11.22
C ASN A 151 13.40 9.70 -11.95
N ILE A 152 12.38 10.40 -11.45
CA ILE A 152 12.14 11.81 -11.83
C ILE A 152 13.35 12.59 -11.32
N GLY A 153 14.22 13.05 -12.24
CA GLY A 153 15.60 13.54 -12.03
C GLY A 153 15.80 14.73 -11.09
N VAL A 154 15.19 14.71 -9.91
CA VAL A 154 15.15 15.73 -8.86
C VAL A 154 15.60 15.12 -7.52
N LEU A 155 15.52 13.80 -7.32
CA LEU A 155 16.17 13.09 -6.20
C LEU A 155 17.35 12.24 -6.71
N SER A 156 18.48 12.25 -6.00
CA SER A 156 19.55 11.29 -6.25
C SER A 156 19.21 9.94 -5.62
N THR A 157 19.72 8.84 -6.19
CA THR A 157 19.55 7.49 -5.62
C THR A 157 20.07 7.42 -4.18
N GLN A 158 21.10 8.20 -3.83
CA GLN A 158 21.62 8.28 -2.47
C GLN A 158 20.63 8.95 -1.51
N LYS A 159 19.95 10.03 -1.90
CA LYS A 159 18.94 10.68 -1.06
C LYS A 159 17.75 9.77 -0.80
N MET A 160 17.30 9.07 -1.82
CA MET A 160 16.17 8.15 -1.72
C MET A 160 16.51 6.91 -0.87
N LEU A 161 17.76 6.45 -0.92
CA LEU A 161 18.26 5.40 -0.01
C LEU A 161 18.32 5.87 1.45
N VAL A 162 18.66 7.15 1.69
CA VAL A 162 18.64 7.72 3.04
C VAL A 162 17.20 7.82 3.57
N GLU A 163 16.26 8.29 2.74
CA GLU A 163 14.84 8.35 3.09
C GLU A 163 14.27 6.97 3.39
N GLU A 164 14.59 5.96 2.57
CA GLU A 164 14.19 4.57 2.83
C GLU A 164 14.77 4.05 4.14
N ARG A 165 16.03 4.40 4.44
CA ARG A 165 16.66 4.03 5.70
C ARG A 165 15.94 4.68 6.89
N ASP A 166 15.52 5.93 6.77
CA ASP A 166 14.77 6.64 7.82
C ASP A 166 13.38 6.02 8.03
N ILE A 167 12.72 5.56 6.97
CA ILE A 167 11.47 4.77 7.04
C ILE A 167 11.72 3.44 7.74
N ALA A 168 12.81 2.73 7.43
CA ALA A 168 13.16 1.47 8.08
C ALA A 168 13.50 1.64 9.58
N PHE A 169 14.07 2.79 9.97
CA PHE A 169 14.31 3.14 11.37
C PHE A 169 13.06 3.58 12.13
N PHE A 170 11.97 3.90 11.43
CA PHE A 170 10.72 4.28 12.06
C PHE A 170 10.11 3.07 12.79
N LYS A 171 10.05 3.15 14.12
CA LYS A 171 9.50 2.11 14.99
C LYS A 171 8.13 2.53 15.51
N TRP A 172 7.08 1.98 14.90
CA TRP A 172 5.69 2.29 15.28
C TRP A 172 5.41 2.04 16.77
N TYR A 173 5.86 0.90 17.31
CA TYR A 173 5.64 0.55 18.72
C TYR A 173 6.25 1.58 19.68
N ASP A 174 7.45 2.09 19.35
CA ASP A 174 8.10 3.12 20.16
C ASP A 174 7.26 4.40 20.20
N VAL A 175 6.86 4.91 19.03
CA VAL A 175 6.05 6.14 18.94
C VAL A 175 4.76 6.04 19.73
N VAL A 176 4.06 4.91 19.63
CA VAL A 176 2.79 4.70 20.34
C VAL A 176 3.00 4.55 21.86
N SER A 177 4.03 3.80 22.26
CA SER A 177 4.37 3.65 23.69
C SER A 177 4.80 4.97 24.33
N ASP A 178 5.54 5.81 23.61
CA ASP A 178 6.00 7.11 24.11
C ASP A 178 4.83 8.09 24.26
N ASP A 179 3.90 8.12 23.30
CA ASP A 179 2.66 8.92 23.43
C ASP A 179 1.85 8.47 24.65
N PHE A 180 1.74 7.16 24.89
CA PHE A 180 1.07 6.62 26.07
C PHE A 180 1.73 7.09 27.37
N ILE A 181 3.05 6.97 27.47
CA ILE A 181 3.80 7.31 28.69
C ILE A 181 3.73 8.81 28.95
N ASN A 182 3.88 9.65 27.93
CA ASN A 182 3.75 11.09 28.07
C ASN A 182 2.35 11.51 28.57
N LYS A 183 1.31 10.73 28.22
CA LYS A 183 -0.07 10.99 28.64
C LYS A 183 -0.36 10.51 30.06
N PHE A 184 0.15 9.33 30.43
CA PHE A 184 -0.30 8.58 31.61
C PHE A 184 0.74 8.39 32.70
N CYS A 185 2.00 8.75 32.45
CA CYS A 185 3.06 8.67 33.42
C CYS A 185 3.54 10.08 33.76
N VAL A 186 3.80 10.34 35.04
CA VAL A 186 4.38 11.63 35.45
C VAL A 186 5.89 11.54 35.27
N GLN A 187 6.39 12.06 34.15
CA GLN A 187 7.81 12.24 33.91
C GLN A 187 8.31 13.43 34.73
N ILE A 188 9.39 13.22 35.49
CA ILE A 188 10.10 14.31 36.16
C ILE A 188 11.10 14.83 35.13
N TYR A 189 10.98 16.11 34.78
CA TYR A 189 11.88 16.82 33.87
C TYR A 189 13.03 17.47 34.66
#